data_AF-A0A7S0FJF4-F1
#
_entry.id   AF-A0A7S0FJF4-F1
#
_cell.length_a   1.000
_cell.length_b   1.000
_cell.length_c   1.000
_cell.angle_alpha   90.00
_cell.angle_beta   90.00
_cell.angle_gamma   90.00
#
_symmetry.space_group_name_H-M   'P 1'
#
loop_
_entity.id
_entity.type
_entity.pdbx_description
1 polymer ?
#
loop_
_entity_poly.entity_id
_entity_poly.type
_entity_poly.pdbx_seq_one_letter_code
_entity_poly.pdbx_strand_id
1 'polypeptide(L)'
;MPHIRFCLLSFAICSVAPTEAFGFGFSQLQSKAPKELPASTSAATAAAAFVSLLSFPSIASSADVVRGKEIFDNNCAGCHVGGANLVKPEKNLQREALARYVSSDLSQAEVQQWVQQSGQHKRIVFFKMPDGKMKEADWADVTTYVVDQALNDKW
;
A
#
# COMPACT_ATOMS: atom_id res chain seq x y z
N MET A 1 -18.72 51.73 -19.35
CA MET A 1 -17.51 52.52 -19.05
C MET A 1 -16.35 51.55 -18.82
N PRO A 2 -15.36 51.44 -19.72
CA PRO A 2 -14.17 50.60 -19.49
C PRO A 2 -12.90 51.45 -19.30
N HIS A 3 -12.09 51.12 -18.29
CA HIS A 3 -10.69 51.54 -18.14
C HIS A 3 -9.95 50.30 -17.61
N ILE A 4 -9.24 49.50 -18.42
CA ILE A 4 -7.89 49.68 -18.98
C ILE A 4 -6.91 50.27 -17.97
N ARG A 5 -5.91 49.47 -17.54
CA ARG A 5 -4.49 49.88 -17.54
C ARG A 5 -3.53 48.69 -17.50
N PHE A 6 -2.81 48.56 -18.60
CA PHE A 6 -1.56 47.82 -18.78
C PHE A 6 -0.46 48.33 -17.84
N CYS A 7 0.44 47.45 -17.42
CA CYS A 7 1.82 47.82 -17.12
C CYS A 7 2.76 46.71 -17.62
N LEU A 8 3.33 46.94 -18.80
CA LEU A 8 4.50 46.28 -19.36
C LEU A 8 5.73 47.07 -18.91
N LEU A 9 6.80 46.43 -18.46
CA LEU A 9 8.20 46.84 -18.69
C LEU A 9 9.11 45.75 -18.08
N SER A 10 9.77 44.85 -18.82
CA SER A 10 10.84 45.00 -19.82
C SER A 10 12.27 45.09 -19.25
N PHE A 11 13.03 44.06 -19.63
CA PHE A 11 14.47 43.98 -19.94
C PHE A 11 15.53 44.20 -18.86
N ALA A 12 16.39 43.18 -18.68
CA ALA A 12 17.81 43.29 -18.99
C ALA A 12 18.44 41.90 -19.21
N ILE A 13 19.17 41.79 -20.32
CA ILE A 13 19.93 40.64 -20.81
C ILE A 13 21.40 41.06 -20.76
N CYS A 14 22.33 40.19 -20.33
CA CYS A 14 23.75 40.18 -20.74
C CYS A 14 24.40 38.90 -20.16
N SER A 15 24.86 37.91 -20.94
CA SER A 15 26.17 37.81 -21.63
C SER A 15 27.34 37.72 -20.60
N VAL A 16 28.33 36.83 -20.60
CA VAL A 16 29.07 36.07 -21.64
C VAL A 16 29.79 34.87 -20.96
N ALA A 17 30.24 33.90 -21.76
CA ALA A 17 31.05 32.68 -21.50
C ALA A 17 32.52 32.98 -20.99
N PRO A 18 33.57 32.09 -21.01
CA PRO A 18 33.71 30.69 -21.47
C PRO A 18 34.75 29.77 -20.71
N THR A 19 35.00 28.55 -21.25
CA THR A 19 36.31 27.84 -21.40
C THR A 19 37.12 27.26 -20.20
N GLU A 20 37.28 25.93 -20.24
CA GLU A 20 38.44 25.04 -19.95
C GLU A 20 39.28 25.20 -18.66
N ALA A 21 39.57 24.08 -17.96
CA ALA A 21 40.90 23.45 -17.93
C ALA A 21 41.09 22.40 -16.82
N PHE A 22 41.83 21.37 -17.21
CA PHE A 22 42.47 20.28 -16.46
C PHE A 22 42.96 20.57 -15.03
N GLY A 23 42.86 19.54 -14.19
CA GLY A 23 43.61 19.42 -12.94
C GLY A 23 43.60 17.99 -12.38
N PHE A 24 44.38 17.10 -12.98
CA PHE A 24 44.74 15.81 -12.38
C PHE A 24 45.68 16.06 -11.19
N GLY A 25 45.18 15.84 -9.97
CA GLY A 25 45.96 15.85 -8.74
C GLY A 25 46.23 14.43 -8.25
N PHE A 26 47.41 13.90 -8.58
CA PHE A 26 47.96 12.67 -8.01
C PHE A 26 48.28 12.91 -6.52
N SER A 27 47.61 12.20 -5.61
CA SER A 27 48.12 12.04 -4.23
C SER A 27 48.28 10.57 -3.94
N GLN A 28 49.54 10.15 -4.09
CA GLN A 28 50.07 8.86 -3.69
C GLN A 28 50.12 8.80 -2.16
N LEU A 29 49.33 7.91 -1.57
CA LEU A 29 49.74 7.24 -0.33
C LEU A 29 49.47 5.75 -0.45
N GLN A 30 50.49 5.08 -0.96
CA GLN A 30 50.70 3.66 -0.76
C GLN A 30 50.88 3.41 0.74
N SER A 31 50.11 2.49 1.31
CA SER A 31 50.66 1.64 2.36
C SER A 31 50.15 0.21 2.19
N LYS A 32 51.15 -0.64 2.08
CA LYS A 32 51.16 -2.05 1.75
C LYS A 32 50.61 -2.85 2.92
N ALA A 33 49.71 -3.79 2.65
CA ALA A 33 49.39 -4.88 3.57
C ALA A 33 50.64 -5.76 3.82
N PRO A 34 50.68 -6.49 4.93
CA PRO A 34 50.48 -7.93 4.73
C PRO A 34 49.57 -8.61 5.77
N LYS A 35 48.75 -9.51 5.22
CA LYS A 35 48.40 -10.87 5.69
C LYS A 35 49.10 -11.33 6.97
N GLU A 36 48.30 -11.79 7.95
CA GLU A 36 48.48 -13.04 8.69
C GLU A 36 47.13 -13.47 9.31
N LEU A 37 46.81 -14.75 9.16
CA LEU A 37 45.71 -15.46 9.81
C LEU A 37 46.20 -15.96 11.18
N PRO A 38 45.36 -15.99 12.23
CA PRO A 38 45.34 -17.20 13.02
C PRO A 38 43.95 -17.67 13.43
N ALA A 39 43.85 -19.00 13.45
CA ALA A 39 42.75 -19.77 13.98
C ALA A 39 42.72 -19.76 15.52
N SER A 40 41.52 -20.07 16.02
CA SER A 40 41.24 -20.79 17.27
C SER A 40 41.01 -20.00 18.57
N THR A 41 39.76 -20.18 19.05
CA THR A 41 39.30 -20.29 20.44
C THR A 41 39.29 -19.05 21.33
N SER A 42 38.10 -18.50 21.57
CA SER A 42 37.44 -18.68 22.87
C SER A 42 35.94 -18.40 22.76
N ALA A 43 35.15 -19.26 23.40
CA ALA A 43 33.71 -19.26 23.41
C ALA A 43 33.13 -18.09 24.22
N ALA A 44 32.10 -17.43 23.69
CA ALA A 44 31.12 -16.71 24.50
C ALA A 44 29.80 -16.56 23.72
N THR A 45 28.91 -17.53 23.96
CA THR A 45 27.44 -17.42 23.89
C THR A 45 26.83 -16.79 22.64
N ALA A 46 26.54 -17.65 21.67
CA ALA A 46 25.45 -17.45 20.73
C ALA A 46 24.10 -17.42 21.49
N ALA A 47 23.41 -16.29 21.47
CA ALA A 47 21.99 -16.22 21.77
C ALA A 47 21.31 -15.53 20.58
N ALA A 48 21.25 -16.22 19.45
CA ALA A 48 20.35 -15.85 18.37
C ALA A 48 18.93 -16.17 18.85
N ALA A 49 18.25 -15.17 19.44
CA ALA A 49 16.85 -15.28 19.81
C ALA A 49 16.03 -15.39 18.53
N PHE A 50 15.73 -16.62 18.11
CA PHE A 50 14.78 -16.92 17.05
C PHE A 50 13.38 -16.64 17.60
N VAL A 51 12.97 -15.37 17.59
CA VAL A 51 11.58 -15.00 17.89
C VAL A 51 10.74 -15.40 16.68
N SER A 52 10.26 -16.65 16.68
CA SER A 52 9.19 -17.06 15.76
C SER A 52 7.96 -16.20 16.07
N LEU A 53 7.71 -15.18 15.23
CA LEU A 53 6.43 -14.50 15.19
C LEU A 53 5.38 -15.51 14.70
N LEU A 54 4.73 -16.19 15.64
CA LEU A 54 3.49 -16.89 15.36
C LEU A 54 2.43 -15.84 15.03
N SER A 55 2.29 -15.53 13.74
CA SER A 55 1.14 -14.79 13.23
C SER A 55 -0.03 -15.75 13.23
N PHE A 56 -0.87 -15.67 14.27
CA PHE A 56 -2.14 -16.38 14.27
C PHE A 56 -3.10 -15.66 13.32
N PRO A 57 -3.79 -16.39 12.42
CA PRO A 57 -4.86 -15.78 11.65
C PRO A 57 -5.91 -15.26 12.63
N SER A 58 -6.23 -13.97 12.56
CA SER A 58 -7.33 -13.40 13.33
C SER A 58 -8.61 -14.11 12.92
N ILE A 59 -9.23 -14.81 13.88
CA ILE A 59 -10.56 -15.39 13.67
C ILE A 59 -11.53 -14.21 13.65
N ALA A 60 -12.25 -14.07 12.53
CA ALA A 60 -13.35 -13.14 12.40
C ALA A 60 -14.35 -13.34 13.55
N SER A 61 -14.57 -12.32 14.38
CA SER A 61 -15.66 -12.38 15.35
C SER A 61 -16.99 -12.27 14.64
N SER A 62 -18.03 -12.94 15.15
CA SER A 62 -19.40 -12.75 14.66
C SER A 62 -19.83 -11.29 14.69
N ALA A 63 -19.31 -10.49 15.63
CA ALA A 63 -19.60 -9.07 15.71
C ALA A 63 -19.01 -8.28 14.52
N ASP A 64 -17.81 -8.65 14.07
CA ASP A 64 -17.11 -7.98 12.98
C ASP A 64 -17.79 -8.29 11.64
N VAL A 65 -18.23 -9.53 11.43
CA VAL A 65 -19.03 -9.93 10.26
C VAL A 65 -20.35 -9.15 10.20
N VAL A 66 -21.04 -8.97 11.34
CA VAL A 66 -22.32 -8.23 11.40
C VAL A 66 -22.11 -6.75 11.07
N ARG A 67 -21.12 -6.08 11.69
CA ARG A 67 -20.80 -4.68 11.36
C ARG A 67 -20.32 -4.55 9.91
N GLY A 68 -19.50 -5.49 9.45
CA GLY A 68 -19.00 -5.54 8.08
C GLY A 68 -20.11 -5.65 7.05
N LYS A 69 -21.15 -6.43 7.34
CA LYS A 69 -22.34 -6.51 6.50
C LYS A 69 -23.05 -5.16 6.39
N GLU A 70 -23.28 -4.48 7.51
CA GLU A 70 -23.93 -3.16 7.51
C GLU A 70 -23.14 -2.14 6.68
N ILE A 71 -21.81 -2.13 6.84
CA ILE A 71 -20.92 -1.27 6.04
C ILE A 71 -21.02 -1.64 4.55
N PHE A 72 -21.01 -2.94 4.22
CA PHE A 72 -21.10 -3.44 2.85
C PHE A 72 -22.42 -3.04 2.17
N ASP A 73 -23.55 -3.26 2.83
CA ASP A 73 -24.88 -2.93 2.30
C ASP A 73 -24.98 -1.42 2.01
N ASN A 74 -24.40 -0.61 2.89
CA ASN A 74 -24.43 0.84 2.79
C ASN A 74 -23.50 1.39 1.70
N ASN A 75 -22.33 0.78 1.49
CA ASN A 75 -21.25 1.40 0.73
C ASN A 75 -20.79 0.62 -0.51
N CYS A 76 -20.98 -0.70 -0.54
CA CYS A 76 -20.36 -1.59 -1.52
C CYS A 76 -21.39 -2.26 -2.43
N ALA A 77 -22.58 -2.56 -1.90
CA ALA A 77 -23.63 -3.32 -2.60
C ALA A 77 -24.11 -2.66 -3.90
N GLY A 78 -23.97 -1.33 -4.04
CA GLY A 78 -24.31 -0.62 -5.27
C GLY A 78 -23.55 -1.10 -6.51
N CYS A 79 -22.33 -1.62 -6.34
CA CYS A 79 -21.53 -2.22 -7.41
C CYS A 79 -21.36 -3.74 -7.24
N HIS A 80 -21.57 -4.25 -6.02
CA HIS A 80 -21.25 -5.62 -5.62
C HIS A 80 -22.44 -6.41 -5.05
N VAL A 81 -23.64 -6.14 -5.56
CA VAL A 81 -24.86 -6.89 -5.18
C VAL A 81 -24.66 -8.40 -5.41
N GLY A 82 -25.00 -9.22 -4.40
CA GLY A 82 -24.86 -10.69 -4.47
C GLY A 82 -23.43 -11.16 -4.80
N GLY A 83 -22.42 -10.40 -4.36
CA GLY A 83 -21.02 -10.69 -4.67
C GLY A 83 -20.62 -10.45 -6.14
N ALA A 84 -21.50 -9.88 -6.97
CA ALA A 84 -21.18 -9.56 -8.36
C ALA A 84 -20.19 -8.39 -8.49
N ASN A 85 -19.87 -7.99 -9.72
CA ASN A 85 -19.22 -6.71 -9.99
C ASN A 85 -19.82 -6.10 -11.25
N LEU A 86 -20.63 -5.05 -11.08
CA LEU A 86 -21.34 -4.40 -12.18
C LEU A 86 -20.43 -3.63 -13.14
N VAL A 87 -19.20 -3.32 -12.74
CA VAL A 87 -18.23 -2.56 -13.54
C VAL A 87 -17.31 -3.50 -14.33
N LYS A 88 -16.89 -4.60 -13.70
CA LYS A 88 -16.00 -5.62 -14.27
C LYS A 88 -16.46 -7.01 -13.84
N PRO A 89 -17.37 -7.65 -14.60
CA PRO A 89 -18.02 -8.91 -14.20
C PRO A 89 -17.06 -10.03 -13.83
N GLU A 90 -15.89 -10.08 -14.47
CA GLU A 90 -14.84 -11.07 -14.21
C GLU A 90 -14.12 -10.86 -12.86
N LYS A 91 -14.16 -9.65 -12.30
CA LYS A 91 -13.54 -9.30 -11.01
C LYS A 91 -14.59 -9.16 -9.91
N ASN A 92 -15.40 -10.19 -9.75
CA ASN A 92 -16.43 -10.26 -8.72
C ASN A 92 -15.86 -10.72 -7.36
N LEU A 93 -16.71 -10.79 -6.34
CA LEU A 93 -16.35 -11.15 -4.97
C LEU A 93 -16.51 -12.65 -4.68
N GLN A 94 -16.81 -13.47 -5.70
CA GLN A 94 -16.84 -14.92 -5.55
C GLN A 94 -15.44 -15.45 -5.20
N ARG A 95 -15.40 -16.58 -4.51
CA ARG A 95 -14.15 -17.17 -3.98
C ARG A 95 -13.06 -17.28 -5.03
N GLU A 96 -13.39 -17.84 -6.20
CA GLU A 96 -12.44 -18.09 -7.27
C GLU A 96 -11.89 -16.79 -7.88
N ALA A 97 -12.73 -15.77 -7.98
CA ALA A 97 -12.33 -14.46 -8.50
C ALA A 97 -11.44 -13.71 -7.51
N LEU A 98 -11.80 -13.70 -6.22
CA LEU A 98 -10.97 -13.09 -5.16
C LEU A 98 -9.61 -13.79 -5.07
N ALA A 99 -9.59 -15.13 -5.08
CA ALA A 99 -8.36 -15.91 -5.11
C ALA A 99 -7.46 -15.55 -6.31
N ARG A 100 -8.07 -15.33 -7.47
CA ARG A 100 -7.34 -15.05 -8.71
C ARG A 100 -6.83 -13.62 -8.83
N TYR A 101 -7.59 -12.63 -8.34
CA TYR A 101 -7.34 -11.21 -8.64
C TYR A 101 -6.91 -10.37 -7.45
N VAL A 102 -7.08 -10.87 -6.22
CA VAL A 102 -6.90 -10.09 -4.99
C VAL A 102 -5.90 -10.77 -4.05
N SER A 103 -6.25 -11.95 -3.54
CA SER A 103 -5.48 -12.67 -2.51
C SER A 103 -5.70 -14.17 -2.67
N SER A 104 -4.63 -14.91 -2.99
CA SER A 104 -4.72 -16.34 -3.35
C SER A 104 -5.21 -17.24 -2.23
N ASP A 105 -4.99 -16.84 -0.97
CA ASP A 105 -5.42 -17.55 0.22
C ASP A 105 -6.66 -16.91 0.88
N LEU A 106 -7.23 -15.87 0.24
CA LEU A 106 -8.31 -15.03 0.78
C LEU A 106 -7.98 -14.46 2.16
N SER A 107 -6.71 -14.12 2.41
CA SER A 107 -6.30 -13.39 3.61
C SER A 107 -7.06 -12.06 3.73
N GLN A 108 -7.76 -11.87 4.84
CA GLN A 108 -8.49 -10.64 5.14
C GLN A 108 -7.58 -9.40 5.07
N ALA A 109 -6.35 -9.52 5.55
CA ALA A 109 -5.38 -8.43 5.55
C ALA A 109 -4.93 -8.08 4.13
N GLU A 110 -4.71 -9.08 3.27
CA GLU A 110 -4.36 -8.85 1.87
C GLU A 110 -5.53 -8.23 1.09
N VAL A 111 -6.75 -8.72 1.31
CA VAL A 111 -7.98 -8.15 0.72
C VAL A 111 -8.15 -6.70 1.14
N GLN A 112 -7.94 -6.38 2.43
CA GLN A 112 -7.98 -5.02 2.97
C GLN A 112 -6.91 -4.12 2.34
N GLN A 113 -5.67 -4.59 2.28
CA GLN A 113 -4.59 -3.85 1.66
C GLN A 113 -4.88 -3.58 0.18
N TRP A 114 -5.35 -4.59 -0.56
CA TRP A 114 -5.68 -4.47 -1.97
C TRP A 114 -6.78 -3.44 -2.20
N VAL A 115 -7.88 -3.50 -1.44
CA VAL A 115 -9.01 -2.58 -1.64
C VAL A 115 -8.60 -1.14 -1.36
N GLN A 116 -7.85 -0.90 -0.27
CA GLN A 116 -7.35 0.42 0.10
C GLN A 116 -6.40 1.03 -0.94
N GLN A 117 -5.61 0.21 -1.64
CA GLN A 117 -4.64 0.66 -2.65
C GLN A 117 -5.22 0.70 -4.06
N SER A 118 -6.33 0.00 -4.30
CA SER A 118 -6.92 -0.11 -5.63
C SER A 118 -7.36 1.25 -6.18
N GLY A 119 -7.08 1.45 -7.47
CA GLY A 119 -7.36 2.72 -8.13
C GLY A 119 -8.84 3.10 -8.17
N GLN A 120 -9.76 2.13 -8.11
CA GLN A 120 -11.20 2.37 -8.14
C GLN A 120 -11.72 2.77 -6.76
N HIS A 121 -11.34 2.04 -5.70
CA HIS A 121 -11.88 2.30 -4.36
C HIS A 121 -11.23 3.52 -3.69
N LYS A 122 -9.93 3.78 -3.92
CA LYS A 122 -9.24 4.93 -3.32
C LYS A 122 -9.78 6.31 -3.74
N ARG A 123 -10.57 6.35 -4.82
CA ARG A 123 -11.17 7.58 -5.38
C ARG A 123 -12.66 7.73 -5.05
N ILE A 124 -13.27 6.74 -4.39
CA ILE A 124 -14.67 6.80 -3.97
C ILE A 124 -14.75 7.56 -2.65
N VAL A 125 -15.75 8.42 -2.52
CA VAL A 125 -16.14 9.03 -1.24
C VAL A 125 -17.25 8.19 -0.63
N PHE A 126 -17.06 7.74 0.60
CA PHE A 126 -18.02 6.89 1.31
C PHE A 126 -19.00 7.77 2.09
N PHE A 127 -19.96 8.39 1.39
CA PHE A 127 -20.90 9.37 1.95
C PHE A 127 -21.76 8.87 3.12
N LYS A 128 -21.91 7.55 3.28
CA LYS A 128 -22.63 6.96 4.42
C LYS A 128 -21.75 6.82 5.67
N MET A 129 -20.46 7.18 5.59
CA MET A 129 -19.55 7.25 6.73
C MET A 129 -19.50 8.67 7.29
N PRO A 130 -19.33 8.87 8.62
CA PRO A 130 -19.39 10.20 9.26
C PRO A 130 -18.51 11.28 8.63
N ASP A 131 -17.28 10.91 8.24
CA ASP A 131 -16.29 11.84 7.67
C ASP A 131 -16.10 11.64 6.15
N GLY A 132 -17.01 10.91 5.49
CA GLY A 132 -16.88 10.51 4.09
C GLY A 132 -15.76 9.49 3.82
N LYS A 133 -15.14 8.95 4.88
CA LYS A 133 -13.99 8.04 4.86
C LYS A 133 -14.24 6.85 5.78
N MET A 134 -13.72 5.69 5.39
CA MET A 134 -13.67 4.52 6.26
C MET A 134 -12.41 4.57 7.14
N LYS A 135 -12.59 4.28 8.42
CA LYS A 135 -11.51 4.07 9.39
C LYS A 135 -10.95 2.66 9.23
N GLU A 136 -9.81 2.40 9.84
CA GLU A 136 -9.14 1.09 9.75
C GLU A 136 -10.03 -0.05 10.28
N ALA A 137 -10.78 0.19 11.35
CA ALA A 137 -11.74 -0.78 11.87
C ALA A 137 -12.91 -1.05 10.90
N ASP A 138 -13.42 -0.02 10.22
CA ASP A 138 -14.50 -0.18 9.23
C ASP A 138 -14.03 -1.01 8.04
N TRP A 139 -12.79 -0.77 7.59
CA TRP A 139 -12.14 -1.58 6.56
C TRP A 139 -11.97 -3.03 7.00
N ALA A 140 -11.51 -3.24 8.24
CA ALA A 140 -11.32 -4.58 8.77
C ALA A 140 -12.63 -5.37 8.86
N ASP A 141 -13.70 -4.73 9.33
CA ASP A 141 -15.02 -5.34 9.45
C ASP A 141 -15.58 -5.69 8.06
N VAL A 142 -15.55 -4.76 7.09
CA VAL A 142 -16.12 -5.00 5.76
C VAL A 142 -15.35 -6.06 4.98
N THR A 143 -14.01 -6.10 5.07
CA THR A 143 -13.22 -7.15 4.40
C THR A 143 -13.36 -8.48 5.10
N THR A 144 -13.55 -8.50 6.42
CA THR A 144 -13.93 -9.70 7.18
C THR A 144 -15.25 -10.27 6.66
N TYR A 145 -16.26 -9.43 6.46
CA TYR A 145 -17.52 -9.85 5.86
C TYR A 145 -17.33 -10.40 4.43
N VAL A 146 -16.59 -9.69 3.56
CA VAL A 146 -16.35 -10.14 2.17
C VAL A 146 -15.66 -11.51 2.13
N VAL A 147 -14.63 -11.71 2.96
CA VAL A 147 -13.91 -13.00 3.04
C VAL A 147 -14.81 -14.09 3.63
N ASP A 148 -15.60 -13.81 4.68
CA ASP A 148 -16.56 -14.76 5.23
C ASP A 148 -17.60 -15.21 4.20
N GLN A 149 -18.12 -14.27 3.41
CA GLN A 149 -19.10 -14.59 2.36
C GLN A 149 -18.48 -15.49 1.28
N ALA A 150 -17.27 -15.18 0.83
CA ALA A 150 -16.58 -15.94 -0.20
C ALA A 150 -16.12 -17.33 0.28
N LEU A 151 -15.57 -17.44 1.50
CA LEU A 151 -15.08 -18.71 2.05
C LEU A 151 -16.18 -19.70 2.45
N ASN A 152 -17.42 -19.21 2.60
CA ASN A 152 -18.55 -20.04 2.98
C ASN A 152 -19.67 -20.07 1.92
N ASP A 153 -19.40 -19.55 0.73
CA ASP A 153 -20.31 -19.55 -0.42
C ASP A 153 -21.70 -18.94 -0.08
N LYS A 154 -21.69 -17.77 0.58
CA LYS A 154 -22.89 -17.09 1.12
C LYS A 154 -23.43 -15.93 0.27
N TRP A 155 -22.80 -15.63 -0.87
CA TRP A 155 -23.19 -14.52 -1.76
C TRP A 155 -24.56 -14.69 -2.41
#